data_AF-A0A7W3IIW8-F1
#
_entry.id   AF-A0A7W3IIW8-F1
#
_cell.length_a   1.000
_cell.length_b   1.000
_cell.length_c   1.000
_cell.angle_alpha   90.00
_cell.angle_beta   90.00
_cell.angle_gamma   90.00
#
_symmetry.space_group_name_H-M   'P 1'
#
loop_
_entity.id
_entity.type
_entity.pdbx_description
1 polymer ?
#
loop_
_entity_poly.entity_id
_entity_poly.type
_entity_poly.pdbx_seq_one_letter_code
_entity_poly.pdbx_strand_id
1 'polypeptide(L)'
;MSTPKSPVALPLRWLIAIRCDRFIDDVLAQSRLREDLHLDSMEMAELLIDIEDSHGVTLDAAELATVQTVAELEAAVTQCQPGRVLPDIPPVAAGDR
;
A
#
# COMPACT_ATOMS: atom_id res chain seq x y z
N MET A 1 -24.49 -17.69 -5.65
CA MET A 1 -23.66 -17.00 -6.66
C MET A 1 -22.93 -15.90 -5.91
N SER A 2 -21.67 -16.13 -5.57
CA SER A 2 -20.94 -15.34 -4.58
C SER A 2 -20.45 -14.02 -5.17
N THR A 3 -20.76 -12.91 -4.51
CA THR A 3 -19.95 -11.69 -4.60
C THR A 3 -19.67 -11.25 -3.17
N PRO A 4 -18.50 -11.58 -2.58
CA PRO A 4 -18.07 -10.85 -1.40
C PRO A 4 -17.76 -9.41 -1.84
N LYS A 5 -18.45 -8.47 -1.21
CA LYS A 5 -18.16 -7.04 -1.21
C LYS A 5 -16.80 -6.87 -0.53
N SER A 6 -15.71 -7.03 -1.27
CA SER A 6 -14.40 -6.60 -0.78
C SER A 6 -14.47 -5.10 -0.49
N PRO A 7 -13.89 -4.61 0.62
CA PRO A 7 -13.64 -3.17 0.74
C PRO A 7 -12.90 -2.77 -0.54
N VAL A 8 -13.33 -1.68 -1.18
CA VAL A 8 -12.72 -1.24 -2.43
C VAL A 8 -11.32 -0.74 -2.09
N ALA A 9 -10.37 -1.68 -1.98
CA ALA A 9 -8.97 -1.38 -1.92
C ALA A 9 -8.67 -0.62 -3.20
N LEU A 10 -8.28 0.64 -3.06
CA LEU A 10 -7.95 1.47 -4.20
C LEU A 10 -6.86 0.75 -5.00
N PRO A 11 -6.89 0.78 -6.34
CA PRO A 11 -5.82 0.21 -7.13
C PRO A 11 -4.51 0.88 -6.69
N LEU A 12 -3.47 0.10 -6.36
CA LEU A 12 -2.20 0.63 -5.87
C LEU A 12 -1.60 1.67 -6.83
N ARG A 13 -1.71 1.38 -8.14
CA ARG A 13 -1.40 2.30 -9.24
C ARG A 13 -2.15 3.63 -9.21
N TRP A 14 -3.34 3.70 -8.62
CA TRP A 14 -4.05 4.96 -8.42
C TRP A 14 -3.44 5.80 -7.30
N LEU A 15 -3.01 5.19 -6.20
CA LEU A 15 -2.26 5.88 -5.13
C LEU A 15 -0.95 6.45 -5.67
N ILE A 16 -0.22 5.65 -6.47
CA ILE A 16 0.99 6.11 -7.15
C ILE A 16 0.68 7.30 -8.08
N ALA A 17 -0.37 7.19 -8.90
CA ALA A 17 -0.75 8.24 -9.84
C ALA A 17 -1.07 9.56 -9.13
N ILE A 18 -1.85 9.52 -8.04
CA ILE A 18 -2.17 10.69 -7.22
C ILE A 18 -0.90 11.30 -6.64
N ARG A 19 0.00 10.48 -6.08
CA ARG A 19 1.23 10.95 -5.43
C ARG A 19 2.20 11.58 -6.43
N CYS A 20 2.28 11.03 -7.63
CA CYS A 20 3.13 11.54 -8.70
C CYS A 20 2.50 12.69 -9.50
N ASP A 21 1.28 13.13 -9.18
CA ASP A 21 0.48 14.08 -9.99
C ASP A 21 0.39 13.66 -11.46
N ARG A 22 0.14 12.37 -11.70
CA ARG A 22 0.08 11.76 -13.03
C ARG A 22 -1.24 11.08 -13.28
N PHE A 23 -1.55 10.85 -14.55
CA PHE A 23 -2.69 10.01 -14.92
C PHE A 23 -2.36 8.55 -14.70
N ILE A 24 -3.38 7.75 -14.36
CA ILE A 24 -3.23 6.31 -14.17
C ILE A 24 -2.74 5.59 -15.44
N ASP A 25 -3.05 6.13 -16.63
CA ASP A 25 -2.55 5.63 -17.92
C ASP A 25 -1.03 5.82 -18.12
N ASP A 26 -0.43 6.81 -17.43
CA ASP A 26 1.02 7.03 -17.47
C ASP A 26 1.79 6.15 -16.47
N VAL A 27 1.09 5.55 -15.49
CA VAL A 27 1.69 4.67 -14.48
C VAL A 27 1.66 3.23 -15.01
N LEU A 28 2.70 2.87 -15.78
CA LEU A 28 2.83 1.54 -16.35
C LEU A 28 3.46 0.57 -15.35
N ALA A 29 3.12 -0.71 -15.46
CA ALA A 29 3.70 -1.77 -14.63
C ALA A 29 5.25 -1.81 -14.71
N GLN A 30 5.80 -1.52 -15.89
CA GLN A 30 7.23 -1.46 -16.15
C GLN A 30 7.88 -0.10 -15.78
N SER A 31 7.10 0.89 -15.34
CA SER A 31 7.62 2.18 -14.93
C SER A 31 8.50 2.01 -13.69
N ARG A 32 9.68 2.62 -13.75
CA ARG A 32 10.65 2.62 -12.66
C ARG A 32 10.24 3.67 -11.64
N LEU A 33 10.08 3.27 -10.38
CA LEU A 33 9.59 4.16 -9.32
C LEU A 33 10.48 5.41 -9.18
N ARG A 34 11.81 5.23 -9.21
CA ARG A 34 12.77 6.33 -9.03
C ARG A 34 13.07 7.10 -10.32
N GLU A 35 13.19 6.42 -11.45
CA GLU A 35 13.69 7.04 -12.69
C GLU A 35 12.57 7.51 -13.63
N ASP A 36 11.42 6.86 -13.61
CA ASP A 36 10.28 7.19 -14.47
C ASP A 36 9.28 8.05 -13.70
N LEU A 37 8.91 7.59 -12.50
CA LEU A 37 7.94 8.25 -11.63
C LEU A 37 8.56 9.29 -10.69
N HIS A 38 9.89 9.39 -10.67
CA HIS A 38 10.64 10.36 -9.87
C HIS A 38 10.29 10.31 -8.37
N LEU A 39 10.02 9.11 -7.84
CA LEU A 39 9.82 8.90 -6.41
C LEU A 39 11.17 8.92 -5.69
N ASP A 40 11.39 9.96 -4.89
CA ASP A 40 12.51 10.04 -3.96
C ASP A 40 12.30 9.11 -2.76
N SER A 41 13.35 8.85 -1.97
CA SER A 41 13.27 7.98 -0.79
C SER A 41 12.26 8.46 0.27
N MET A 42 11.97 9.76 0.33
CA MET A 42 10.94 10.33 1.20
C MET A 42 9.54 10.06 0.64
N GLU A 43 9.32 10.39 -0.64
CA GLU A 43 8.05 10.14 -1.35
C GLU A 43 7.68 8.65 -1.34
N MET A 44 8.68 7.78 -1.49
CA MET A 44 8.53 6.35 -1.37
C MET A 44 8.08 5.96 0.03
N ALA A 45 8.73 6.46 1.09
CA ALA A 45 8.34 6.15 2.46
C ALA A 45 6.89 6.58 2.76
N GLU A 46 6.46 7.74 2.27
CA GLU A 46 5.08 8.21 2.42
C GLU A 46 4.08 7.35 1.62
N LEU A 47 4.40 7.02 0.36
CA LEU A 47 3.58 6.14 -0.46
C LEU A 47 3.37 4.77 0.21
N LEU A 48 4.42 4.24 0.85
CA LEU A 48 4.33 2.97 1.57
C LEU A 48 3.39 3.06 2.77
N ILE A 49 3.46 4.14 3.54
CA ILE A 49 2.53 4.40 4.66
C ILE A 49 1.09 4.47 4.15
N ASP A 50 0.83 5.18 3.04
CA ASP A 50 -0.51 5.29 2.44
C ASP A 50 -1.03 3.93 1.96
N ILE A 51 -0.15 3.08 1.40
CA ILE A 51 -0.50 1.72 0.97
C ILE A 51 -0.82 0.85 2.18
N GLU A 52 0.00 0.88 3.24
CA GLU A 52 -0.21 0.11 4.47
C GLU A 52 -1.53 0.50 5.15
N ASP A 53 -1.82 1.81 5.25
CA ASP A 53 -3.08 2.32 5.82
C ASP A 53 -4.30 1.96 4.95
N SER A 54 -4.19 2.15 3.62
CA SER A 54 -5.29 1.90 2.69
C SER A 54 -5.63 0.42 2.52
N HIS A 55 -4.62 -0.46 2.54
CA HIS A 55 -4.77 -1.89 2.29
C HIS A 55 -4.74 -2.75 3.56
N GLY A 56 -4.39 -2.17 4.72
CA GLY A 56 -4.24 -2.92 5.99
C GLY A 56 -3.15 -3.99 5.92
N VAL A 57 -2.11 -3.75 5.13
CA VAL A 57 -0.95 -4.63 4.99
C VAL A 57 0.22 -4.06 5.79
N THR A 58 1.20 -4.89 6.10
CA THR A 58 2.48 -4.44 6.65
C THR A 58 3.55 -4.81 5.65
N LEU A 59 4.24 -3.82 5.11
CA LEU A 59 5.25 -4.05 4.09
C LEU A 59 6.64 -4.03 4.72
N ASP A 60 7.45 -5.04 4.41
CA ASP A 60 8.82 -5.10 4.93
C ASP A 60 9.72 -4.15 4.13
N ALA A 61 10.34 -3.20 4.84
CA ALA A 61 11.21 -2.20 4.22
C ALA A 61 12.40 -2.82 3.48
N ALA A 62 12.88 -4.01 3.87
CA ALA A 62 13.96 -4.70 3.18
C ALA A 62 13.48 -5.34 1.87
N GLU A 63 12.25 -5.88 1.82
CA GLU A 63 11.66 -6.35 0.55
C GLU A 63 11.41 -5.17 -0.39
N LEU A 64 10.88 -4.07 0.12
CA LEU A 64 10.63 -2.85 -0.65
C LEU A 64 11.90 -2.15 -1.13
N ALA A 65 13.02 -2.29 -0.41
CA ALA A 65 14.30 -1.77 -0.87
C ALA A 65 14.78 -2.43 -2.17
N THR A 66 14.28 -3.64 -2.48
CA THR A 66 14.60 -4.35 -3.73
C THR A 66 13.64 -4.01 -4.87
N VAL A 67 12.48 -3.41 -4.55
CA VAL A 67 11.45 -3.04 -5.50
C VAL A 67 11.90 -1.83 -6.32
N GLN A 68 11.93 -1.98 -7.64
CA GLN A 68 12.37 -0.92 -8.57
C GLN A 68 11.24 -0.44 -9.49
N THR A 69 10.26 -1.30 -9.75
CA THR A 69 9.17 -1.04 -10.69
C THR A 69 7.79 -1.10 -10.02
N VAL A 70 6.79 -0.50 -10.68
CA VAL A 70 5.39 -0.55 -10.22
C VAL A 70 4.89 -1.99 -10.12
N ALA A 71 5.24 -2.85 -11.09
CA ALA A 71 4.85 -4.26 -11.08
C ALA A 71 5.39 -5.01 -9.87
N GLU A 72 6.65 -4.77 -9.51
CA GLU A 72 7.27 -5.37 -8.32
C GLU A 72 6.62 -4.87 -7.03
N LEU A 73 6.23 -3.59 -6.98
CA LEU A 73 5.51 -3.04 -5.84
C LEU A 73 4.12 -3.65 -5.70
N GLU A 74 3.37 -3.75 -6.81
CA GLU A 74 2.06 -4.42 -6.85
C GLU A 74 2.18 -5.90 -6.44
N ALA A 75 3.24 -6.59 -6.88
CA ALA A 75 3.51 -7.97 -6.50
C ALA A 75 3.82 -8.08 -5.00
N ALA A 76 4.69 -7.23 -4.46
CA ALA A 76 5.05 -7.22 -3.04
C ALA A 76 3.81 -7.02 -2.15
N VAL A 77 2.93 -6.08 -2.52
CA VAL A 77 1.69 -5.81 -1.77
C VAL A 77 0.68 -6.95 -1.91
N THR A 78 0.60 -7.59 -3.08
CA THR A 78 -0.28 -8.75 -3.29
C THR A 78 0.22 -9.99 -2.53
N GLN A 79 1.54 -10.14 -2.39
CA GLN A 79 2.18 -11.23 -1.66
C GLN A 79 2.16 -11.00 -0.15
N CYS A 80 2.08 -9.74 0.29
CA CYS A 80 1.79 -9.41 1.68
C CYS A 80 0.37 -9.87 2.03
N GLN A 81 0.29 -10.83 2.95
CA GLN A 81 -0.99 -11.19 3.54
C GLN A 81 -1.53 -9.97 4.29
N PRO A 82 -2.85 -9.69 4.23
CA PRO A 82 -3.44 -8.65 5.06
C PRO A 82 -3.01 -8.89 6.50
N GLY A 83 -2.36 -7.88 7.08
CA GLY A 83 -1.82 -7.94 8.40
C GLY A 83 -2.94 -8.35 9.34
N ARG A 84 -2.73 -9.48 10.01
CA ARG A 84 -3.54 -9.95 11.13
C ARG A 84 -3.87 -8.77 12.03
N VAL A 85 -5.10 -8.28 11.94
CA VAL A 85 -5.69 -7.31 12.86
C VAL A 85 -5.32 -7.79 14.26
N LEU A 86 -4.48 -7.03 14.96
CA LEU A 86 -4.39 -7.15 16.41
C LEU A 86 -5.84 -7.00 16.90
N PRO A 87 -6.35 -7.90 17.76
CA PRO A 87 -7.67 -7.69 18.33
C PRO A 87 -7.66 -6.32 18.98
N ASP A 88 -8.53 -5.44 18.48
CA ASP A 88 -8.97 -4.21 19.11
C ASP A 88 -8.94 -4.43 20.62
N ILE A 89 -8.00 -3.78 21.31
CA ILE A 89 -7.97 -3.84 22.76
C ILE A 89 -9.24 -3.08 23.16
N PRO A 90 -10.28 -3.75 23.69
CA PRO A 90 -11.49 -3.04 24.06
C PRO A 90 -11.11 -1.93 25.05
N PRO A 91 -11.77 -0.76 24.99
CA PRO A 91 -11.50 0.32 25.91
C PRO A 91 -11.61 -0.25 27.31
N VAL A 92 -10.51 -0.17 28.05
CA VAL A 92 -10.40 -0.62 29.43
C VAL A 92 -11.68 -0.26 30.19
N ALA A 93 -12.48 -1.26 30.48
CA ALA A 93 -13.56 -1.16 31.44
C ALA A 93 -12.93 -1.00 32.83
N ALA A 94 -12.45 0.20 33.11
CA ALA A 94 -12.40 0.71 34.47
C ALA A 94 -13.87 1.03 34.81
N GLY A 95 -14.65 0.11 35.38
CA GLY A 95 -14.31 -0.61 36.60
C GLY A 95 -14.80 0.22 37.78
N ASP A 96 -16.12 0.24 37.91
CA ASP A 96 -16.92 0.22 39.14
C ASP A 96 -16.44 1.07 40.33
N ARG A 97 -17.12 2.20 40.57
CA ARG A 97 -17.27 2.84 41.88
C ARG A 97 -18.67 3.38 42.07
#